data_AF-A0A117SEF5-F1
#
_entry.id   AF-A0A117SEF5-F1
#
_cell.length_a   1.000
_cell.length_b   1.000
_cell.length_c   1.000
_cell.angle_alpha   90.00
_cell.angle_beta   90.00
_cell.angle_gamma   90.00
#
_symmetry.space_group_name_H-M   'P 1'
#
loop_
_entity.id
_entity.type
_entity.pdbx_description
1 polymer ?
#
loop_
_entity_poly.entity_id
_entity_poly.type
_entity_poly.pdbx_seq_one_letter_code
_entity_poly.pdbx_strand_id
1 'polypeptide(L)'
;MPVIFGFTDGLTASLKFTKLDLSKWAEAYEREHGIHCAERIKNNAEREKHSKARHMDASAILMGGKVDPSRYLLEASRKPTKARKPYVPVKDKSASRKQWLDKKMITDRMRAMRAALDAEQKGQRDATWARQIKERDALDAKTDAAVEVARQTVKDRYRPRWRQLYSAQRKEAKLVGQLGGNLLDRAAFVFHNRERLGGARGSLTVRQMLPLIRSTKALGKRVASIHEQERRALAREAKLETKEQTQPILQGHKLRMTLIRDRHAAERQSQKDAMAHSRQSVSFAMAKAAVIGEMAQAPRPFVRPAPPIEKFREAQAPPPGTPPPDVSQNFMKAVEAKPADAVSRSEQIKRGMAAWRQRNPDKDFGREM
;
A
#
# COMPACT_ATOMS: atom_id res chain seq x y z
N MET A 1 -29.41 18.71 2.18
CA MET A 1 -29.77 17.61 3.09
C MET A 1 -28.69 16.54 3.03
N PRO A 2 -27.81 16.42 4.02
CA PRO A 2 -26.82 15.35 4.07
C PRO A 2 -27.42 14.14 4.79
N VAL A 3 -27.38 12.98 4.14
CA VAL A 3 -27.73 11.68 4.74
C VAL A 3 -26.53 11.24 5.57
N ILE A 4 -26.69 11.29 6.89
CA ILE A 4 -25.74 10.78 7.87
C ILE A 4 -26.05 9.29 8.05
N PHE A 5 -25.18 8.42 7.55
CA PHE A 5 -25.19 7.02 7.97
C PHE A 5 -24.40 6.90 9.28
N GLY A 6 -25.12 6.84 10.40
CA GLY A 6 -24.58 6.42 11.67
C GLY A 6 -24.37 4.91 11.67
N PHE A 7 -23.12 4.47 11.75
CA PHE A 7 -22.78 3.10 12.15
C PHE A 7 -22.29 3.15 13.59
N THR A 8 -23.24 3.08 14.52
CA THR A 8 -23.02 2.65 15.89
C THR A 8 -23.54 1.24 15.98
N ASP A 9 -22.65 0.28 16.24
CA ASP A 9 -22.84 -0.80 17.21
C ASP A 9 -21.61 -1.72 17.19
N GLY A 10 -20.77 -1.54 18.22
CA GLY A 10 -19.64 -2.41 18.54
C GLY A 10 -20.11 -3.73 19.16
N LEU A 11 -20.92 -4.48 18.44
CA LEU A 11 -21.14 -5.90 18.69
C LEU A 11 -20.33 -6.65 17.64
N THR A 12 -19.08 -6.98 17.99
CA THR A 12 -18.36 -8.03 17.27
C THR A 12 -19.10 -9.33 17.51
N ALA A 13 -20.11 -9.62 16.69
CA ALA A 13 -20.62 -10.96 16.52
C ALA A 13 -19.40 -11.88 16.32
N SER A 14 -19.32 -12.99 17.05
CA SER A 14 -18.30 -14.00 16.77
C SER A 14 -18.61 -14.58 15.39
N LEU A 15 -18.12 -13.91 14.35
CA LEU A 15 -18.23 -14.33 12.97
C LEU A 15 -17.42 -15.63 12.88
N LYS A 16 -18.09 -16.77 13.07
CA LYS A 16 -17.59 -18.11 12.78
C LYS A 16 -17.46 -18.32 11.27
N PHE A 17 -17.07 -17.28 10.51
CA PHE A 17 -16.67 -17.48 9.14
C PHE A 17 -15.32 -18.15 9.17
N THR A 18 -15.25 -19.33 8.55
CA THR A 18 -13.96 -19.96 8.33
C THR A 18 -13.13 -18.99 7.47
N LYS A 19 -11.80 -18.99 7.61
CA LYS A 19 -10.91 -18.15 6.77
C LYS A 19 -11.17 -18.32 5.26
N LEU A 20 -11.81 -19.42 4.87
CA LEU A 20 -12.20 -19.75 3.51
C LEU A 20 -13.42 -18.92 3.05
N ASP A 21 -14.40 -18.68 3.92
CA ASP A 21 -15.61 -17.93 3.58
C ASP A 21 -15.35 -16.42 3.44
N LEU A 22 -14.49 -15.86 4.31
CA LEU A 22 -14.02 -14.47 4.17
C LEU A 22 -13.22 -14.27 2.88
N SER A 23 -12.43 -15.27 2.47
CA SER A 23 -11.66 -15.24 1.23
C SER A 23 -12.58 -15.34 -0.01
N LYS A 24 -13.69 -16.09 0.08
CA LYS A 24 -14.71 -16.18 -0.97
C LYS A 24 -15.54 -14.91 -1.10
N TRP A 25 -15.91 -14.31 0.03
CA TRP A 25 -16.60 -13.03 0.05
C TRP A 25 -15.74 -11.92 -0.58
N ALA A 26 -14.45 -11.87 -0.23
CA ALA A 26 -13.52 -10.92 -0.82
C ALA A 26 -13.34 -11.15 -2.34
N GLU A 27 -13.31 -12.41 -2.80
CA GLU A 27 -13.26 -12.74 -4.23
C GLU A 27 -14.54 -12.31 -4.96
N ALA A 28 -15.73 -12.52 -4.37
CA ALA A 28 -17.01 -12.09 -4.96
C ALA A 28 -17.07 -10.57 -5.08
N TYR A 29 -16.69 -9.85 -4.03
CA TYR A 29 -16.59 -8.40 -4.01
C TYR A 29 -15.62 -7.87 -5.08
N GLU A 30 -14.44 -8.50 -5.21
CA GLU A 30 -13.44 -8.20 -6.24
C GLU A 30 -13.95 -8.44 -7.67
N ARG A 31 -14.77 -9.48 -7.86
CA ARG A 31 -15.39 -9.79 -9.15
C ARG A 31 -16.44 -8.76 -9.54
N GLU A 32 -17.24 -8.29 -8.59
CA GLU A 32 -18.23 -7.22 -8.78
C GLU A 32 -17.59 -5.86 -9.07
N HIS A 33 -16.43 -5.57 -8.47
CA HIS A 33 -15.75 -4.28 -8.60
C HIS A 33 -14.62 -4.27 -9.65
N GLY A 34 -14.42 -5.38 -10.39
CA GLY A 34 -13.46 -5.48 -11.49
C GLY A 34 -11.98 -5.51 -11.06
N ILE A 35 -11.69 -5.77 -9.79
CA ILE A 35 -10.32 -5.82 -9.25
C ILE A 35 -9.93 -7.31 -9.16
N HIS A 36 -9.25 -7.84 -10.17
CA HIS A 36 -8.95 -9.28 -10.21
C HIS A 36 -7.56 -9.60 -9.64
N CYS A 37 -7.50 -10.15 -8.42
CA CYS A 37 -6.29 -10.78 -7.91
C CYS A 37 -6.22 -12.25 -8.38
N ALA A 38 -5.63 -12.51 -9.54
CA ALA A 38 -5.50 -13.86 -10.13
C ALA A 38 -4.90 -14.90 -9.16
N GLU A 39 -3.97 -14.48 -8.29
CA GLU A 39 -3.35 -15.34 -7.28
C GLU A 39 -4.34 -15.75 -6.16
N ARG A 40 -5.30 -14.89 -5.81
CA ARG A 40 -6.34 -15.17 -4.81
C ARG A 40 -7.36 -16.17 -5.34
N ILE A 41 -7.77 -16.03 -6.60
CA ILE A 41 -8.65 -16.98 -7.30
C ILE A 41 -7.99 -18.36 -7.37
N LYS A 42 -6.69 -18.42 -7.74
CA LYS A 42 -5.94 -19.69 -7.78
C LYS A 42 -5.85 -20.34 -6.40
N ASN A 43 -5.51 -19.57 -5.36
CA ASN A 43 -5.43 -20.07 -3.99
C ASN A 43 -6.78 -20.52 -3.43
N ASN A 44 -7.88 -19.82 -3.73
CA ASN A 44 -9.23 -20.22 -3.34
C ASN A 44 -9.65 -21.51 -4.08
N ALA A 45 -9.35 -21.63 -5.37
CA ALA A 45 -9.61 -22.84 -6.15
C ALA A 45 -8.81 -24.05 -5.62
N GLU A 46 -7.55 -23.87 -5.23
CA GLU A 46 -6.74 -24.93 -4.60
C GLU A 46 -7.30 -25.33 -3.23
N ARG A 47 -7.72 -24.36 -2.40
CA ARG A 47 -8.37 -24.63 -1.10
C ARG A 47 -9.70 -25.36 -1.27
N GLU A 48 -10.50 -25.01 -2.26
CA GLU A 48 -11.73 -25.74 -2.58
C GLU A 48 -11.45 -27.17 -3.04
N LYS A 49 -10.43 -27.38 -3.89
CA LYS A 49 -10.02 -28.73 -4.30
C LYS A 49 -9.62 -29.58 -3.10
N HIS A 50 -8.82 -29.04 -2.18
CA HIS A 50 -8.44 -29.74 -0.95
C HIS A 50 -9.63 -30.00 -0.03
N SER A 51 -10.55 -29.04 0.11
CA SER A 51 -11.75 -29.21 0.93
C SER A 51 -12.67 -30.27 0.34
N LYS A 52 -12.88 -30.28 -0.99
CA LYS A 52 -13.66 -31.29 -1.70
C LYS A 52 -13.00 -32.66 -1.63
N ALA A 53 -11.67 -32.75 -1.76
CA ALA A 53 -10.95 -34.01 -1.59
C ALA A 53 -11.15 -34.58 -0.17
N ARG A 54 -10.98 -33.75 0.87
CA ARG A 54 -11.22 -34.18 2.26
C ARG A 54 -12.67 -34.55 2.53
N HIS A 55 -13.62 -33.83 1.93
CA HIS A 55 -15.04 -34.14 2.10
C HIS A 55 -15.44 -35.40 1.33
N MET A 56 -14.89 -35.64 0.15
CA MET A 56 -15.08 -36.88 -0.61
C MET A 56 -14.46 -38.07 0.13
N ASP A 57 -13.28 -37.92 0.73
CA ASP A 57 -12.67 -38.94 1.58
C ASP A 57 -13.53 -39.23 2.81
N ALA A 58 -14.02 -38.18 3.48
CA ALA A 58 -14.88 -38.34 4.65
C ALA A 58 -16.26 -38.94 4.31
N SER A 59 -16.89 -38.54 3.20
CA SER A 59 -18.17 -39.09 2.77
C SER A 59 -18.04 -40.52 2.23
N ALA A 60 -16.92 -40.85 1.56
CA ALA A 60 -16.64 -42.21 1.13
C ALA A 60 -16.46 -43.17 2.33
N ILE A 61 -15.82 -42.70 3.39
CA ILE A 61 -15.70 -43.43 4.67
C ILE A 61 -17.07 -43.58 5.34
N LEU A 62 -17.91 -42.55 5.31
CA LEU A 62 -19.21 -42.56 6.00
C LEU A 62 -20.29 -43.39 5.26
N MET A 63 -20.28 -43.40 3.92
CA MET A 63 -21.29 -44.09 3.09
C MET A 63 -20.91 -45.53 2.74
N GLY A 64 -19.93 -46.13 3.43
CA GLY A 64 -19.54 -47.53 3.23
C GLY A 64 -19.00 -47.84 1.83
N GLY A 65 -18.59 -46.81 1.08
CA GLY A 65 -17.88 -47.00 -0.18
C GLY A 65 -16.58 -47.72 0.13
N LYS A 66 -16.40 -48.92 -0.42
CA LYS A 66 -15.19 -49.74 -0.25
C LYS A 66 -13.98 -48.93 -0.73
N VAL A 67 -13.35 -48.18 0.17
CA VAL A 67 -12.05 -47.57 -0.08
C VAL A 67 -11.10 -48.72 -0.33
N ASP A 68 -10.62 -48.83 -1.57
CA ASP A 68 -9.74 -49.92 -2.00
C ASP A 68 -8.54 -50.00 -1.04
N PRO A 69 -8.49 -51.00 -0.13
CA PRO A 69 -7.48 -51.05 0.94
C PRO A 69 -6.07 -51.15 0.36
N SER A 70 -5.99 -51.69 -0.86
CA SER A 70 -4.81 -51.83 -1.71
C SER A 70 -4.10 -50.49 -1.97
N ARG A 71 -4.82 -49.38 -2.13
CA ARG A 71 -4.21 -48.07 -2.44
C ARG A 71 -3.56 -47.42 -1.20
N TYR A 72 -4.21 -47.53 -0.05
CA TYR A 72 -3.65 -47.09 1.23
C TYR A 72 -2.51 -48.01 1.71
N LEU A 73 -2.60 -49.32 1.44
CA LEU A 73 -1.53 -50.27 1.74
C LEU A 73 -0.30 -50.08 0.84
N LEU A 74 -0.46 -49.66 -0.43
CA LEU A 74 0.68 -49.38 -1.31
C LEU A 74 1.43 -48.09 -0.94
N GLU A 75 0.71 -47.05 -0.48
CA GLU A 75 1.35 -45.82 0.03
C GLU A 75 1.97 -46.02 1.42
N ALA A 76 1.38 -46.88 2.24
CA ALA A 76 1.95 -47.28 3.53
C ALA A 76 3.17 -48.20 3.38
N SER A 77 3.21 -49.06 2.36
CA SER A 77 4.32 -50.01 2.12
C SER A 77 5.54 -49.37 1.46
N ARG A 78 5.38 -48.24 0.76
CA ARG A 78 6.48 -47.48 0.16
C ARG A 78 7.27 -46.62 1.14
N LYS A 79 6.71 -46.32 2.32
CA LYS A 79 7.50 -45.77 3.42
C LYS A 79 8.23 -46.96 4.04
N PRO A 80 9.57 -47.04 3.96
CA PRO A 80 10.29 -48.09 4.67
C PRO A 80 9.85 -48.00 6.13
N THR A 81 9.19 -49.05 6.60
CA THR A 81 8.86 -49.25 8.01
C THR A 81 10.21 -49.32 8.72
N LYS A 82 10.75 -48.17 9.10
CA LYS A 82 11.92 -48.08 9.96
C LYS A 82 11.55 -48.94 11.16
N ALA A 83 12.19 -50.10 11.29
CA ALA A 83 11.95 -51.04 12.37
C ALA A 83 11.81 -50.21 13.65
N ARG A 84 10.63 -50.28 14.28
CA ARG A 84 10.35 -49.53 15.50
C ARG A 84 11.45 -49.89 16.47
N LYS A 85 12.41 -48.97 16.68
CA LYS A 85 13.46 -49.17 17.67
C LYS A 85 12.72 -49.50 18.97
N PRO A 86 13.10 -50.59 19.66
CA PRO A 86 12.43 -50.98 20.90
C PRO A 86 12.35 -49.74 21.80
N TYR A 87 11.18 -49.52 22.39
CA TYR A 87 10.95 -48.38 23.27
C TYR A 87 11.90 -48.51 24.45
N VAL A 88 13.02 -47.79 24.37
CA VAL A 88 13.92 -47.58 25.49
C VAL A 88 13.38 -46.33 26.19
N PRO A 89 12.87 -46.43 27.43
CA PRO A 89 12.49 -45.26 28.20
C PRO A 89 13.71 -44.33 28.27
N VAL A 90 13.64 -43.21 27.56
CA VAL A 90 14.67 -42.17 27.65
C VAL A 90 14.54 -41.62 29.06
N LYS A 91 15.38 -42.08 30.00
CA LYS A 91 15.53 -41.42 31.28
C LYS A 91 15.91 -39.98 30.97
N ASP A 92 15.00 -39.04 31.21
CA ASP A 92 15.23 -37.62 30.95
C ASP A 92 16.43 -37.16 31.77
N LYS A 93 17.60 -37.13 31.13
CA LYS A 93 18.76 -36.41 31.65
C LYS A 93 18.48 -34.93 31.43
N SER A 94 17.59 -34.38 32.25
CA SER A 94 17.37 -32.95 32.30
C SER A 94 18.72 -32.26 32.52
N ALA A 95 19.01 -31.26 31.72
CA ALA A 95 20.28 -30.54 31.82
C ALA A 95 20.42 -29.99 33.24
N SER A 96 21.61 -30.12 33.83
CA SER A 96 21.87 -29.50 35.13
C SER A 96 21.57 -28.00 35.05
N ARG A 97 21.00 -27.42 36.12
CA ARG A 97 20.62 -26.00 36.17
C ARG A 97 21.74 -25.08 35.70
N LYS A 98 23.00 -25.40 36.01
CA LYS A 98 24.18 -24.65 35.55
C LYS A 98 24.33 -24.70 34.02
N GLN A 99 24.25 -25.89 33.42
CA GLN A 99 24.29 -26.06 31.96
C GLN A 99 23.14 -25.35 31.26
N TRP A 100 21.97 -25.31 31.89
CA TRP A 100 20.83 -24.55 31.39
C TRP A 100 21.09 -23.05 31.40
N LEU A 101 21.64 -22.49 32.49
CA LEU A 101 22.01 -21.08 32.58
C LEU A 101 23.07 -20.71 31.55
N ASP A 102 24.12 -21.53 31.40
CA ASP A 102 25.19 -21.31 30.40
C ASP A 102 24.61 -21.31 28.98
N LYS A 103 23.77 -22.30 28.65
CA LYS A 103 23.09 -22.37 27.36
C LYS A 103 22.20 -21.15 27.13
N LYS A 104 21.46 -20.71 28.16
CA LYS A 104 20.61 -19.53 28.09
C LYS A 104 21.42 -18.27 27.79
N MET A 105 22.51 -18.03 28.51
CA MET A 105 23.40 -16.88 28.27
C MET A 105 23.93 -16.87 26.83
N ILE A 106 24.37 -18.02 26.31
CA ILE A 106 24.85 -18.12 24.92
C ILE A 106 23.70 -17.82 23.93
N THR A 107 22.50 -18.34 24.16
CA THR A 107 21.34 -18.06 23.28
C THR A 107 20.91 -16.61 23.33
N ASP A 108 20.95 -15.97 24.50
CA ASP A 108 20.62 -14.56 24.67
C ASP A 108 21.67 -13.68 23.97
N ARG A 109 22.96 -14.04 24.07
CA ARG A 109 24.04 -13.36 23.34
C ARG A 109 23.90 -13.51 21.83
N MET A 110 23.58 -14.71 21.35
CA MET A 110 23.30 -14.97 19.93
C MET A 110 22.12 -14.13 19.43
N ARG A 111 21.06 -13.98 20.25
CA ARG A 111 19.92 -13.10 19.95
C ARG A 111 20.34 -11.63 19.89
N ALA A 112 21.16 -11.17 20.84
CA ALA A 112 21.68 -9.80 20.85
C ALA A 112 22.54 -9.50 19.60
N MET A 113 23.41 -10.43 19.20
CA MET A 113 24.20 -10.30 17.97
C MET A 113 23.31 -10.19 16.72
N ARG A 114 22.28 -11.03 16.61
CA ARG A 114 21.31 -10.94 15.49
C ARG A 114 20.52 -9.63 15.51
N ALA A 115 20.14 -9.14 16.70
CA ALA A 115 19.44 -7.86 16.83
C ALA A 115 20.32 -6.67 16.41
N ALA A 116 21.61 -6.70 16.73
CA ALA A 116 22.56 -5.68 16.29
C ALA A 116 22.71 -5.65 14.76
N LEU A 117 22.85 -6.83 14.13
CA LEU A 117 22.87 -6.95 12.66
C LEU A 117 21.56 -6.46 12.03
N ASP A 118 20.41 -6.82 12.60
CA ASP A 118 19.11 -6.37 12.11
C ASP A 118 18.95 -4.83 12.18
N ALA A 119 19.54 -4.18 13.19
CA ALA A 119 19.53 -2.73 13.34
C ALA A 119 20.40 -2.01 12.30
N GLU A 120 21.61 -2.50 12.05
CA GLU A 120 22.48 -1.96 11.00
C GLU A 120 21.84 -2.12 9.61
N GLN A 121 21.33 -3.32 9.32
CA GLN A 121 20.66 -3.64 8.08
C GLN A 121 19.38 -2.82 7.87
N LYS A 122 18.70 -2.43 8.96
CA LYS A 122 17.56 -1.51 8.87
C LYS A 122 17.99 -0.16 8.31
N GLY A 123 19.09 0.42 8.81
CA GLY A 123 19.61 1.68 8.28
C GLY A 123 19.97 1.60 6.79
N GLN A 124 20.57 0.49 6.36
CA GLN A 124 20.86 0.25 4.94
C GLN A 124 19.59 0.16 4.09
N ARG A 125 18.54 -0.55 4.56
CA ARG A 125 17.24 -0.63 3.87
C ARG A 125 16.58 0.74 3.73
N ASP A 126 16.60 1.54 4.80
CA ASP A 126 16.00 2.88 4.80
C ASP A 126 16.72 3.80 3.80
N ALA A 127 18.06 3.72 3.73
CA ALA A 127 18.86 4.45 2.75
C ALA A 127 18.58 3.99 1.30
N THR A 128 18.51 2.68 1.06
CA THR A 128 18.13 2.12 -0.24
C THR A 128 16.74 2.60 -0.66
N TRP A 129 15.77 2.52 0.25
CA TRP A 129 14.40 2.97 0.01
C TRP A 129 14.34 4.45 -0.36
N ALA A 130 15.02 5.31 0.41
CA ALA A 130 15.08 6.75 0.12
C ALA A 130 15.69 7.04 -1.26
N ARG A 131 16.75 6.31 -1.65
CA ARG A 131 17.35 6.44 -2.99
C ARG A 131 16.38 5.98 -4.09
N GLN A 132 15.67 4.87 -3.88
CA GLN A 132 14.70 4.34 -4.83
C GLN A 132 13.53 5.31 -5.06
N ILE A 133 13.03 5.96 -3.99
CA ILE A 133 12.03 7.02 -4.09
C ILE A 133 12.55 8.19 -4.93
N LYS A 134 13.73 8.72 -4.59
CA LYS A 134 14.33 9.85 -5.31
C LYS A 134 14.49 9.55 -6.81
N GLU A 135 14.88 8.34 -7.15
CA GLU A 135 15.04 7.93 -8.55
C GLU A 135 13.71 7.87 -9.30
N ARG A 136 12.66 7.34 -8.66
CA ARG A 136 11.30 7.35 -9.22
C ARG A 136 10.81 8.78 -9.43
N ASP A 137 10.90 9.61 -8.40
CA ASP A 137 10.42 10.99 -8.45
C ASP A 137 11.19 11.82 -9.50
N ALA A 138 12.49 11.55 -9.69
CA ALA A 138 13.28 12.15 -10.75
C ALA A 138 12.83 11.73 -12.15
N LEU A 139 12.42 10.46 -12.34
CA LEU A 139 11.84 9.99 -13.60
C LEU A 139 10.49 10.66 -13.86
N ASP A 140 9.63 10.75 -12.85
CA ASP A 140 8.32 11.41 -12.92
C ASP A 140 8.50 12.89 -13.32
N ALA A 141 9.35 13.63 -12.60
CA ALA A 141 9.63 15.04 -12.89
C ALA A 141 10.18 15.25 -14.31
N LYS A 142 11.06 14.37 -14.78
CA LYS A 142 11.59 14.42 -16.16
C LYS A 142 10.50 14.19 -17.20
N THR A 143 9.59 13.24 -16.95
CA THR A 143 8.46 12.94 -17.83
C THR A 143 7.46 14.09 -17.86
N ASP A 144 7.13 14.67 -16.72
CA ASP A 144 6.22 15.81 -16.62
C ASP A 144 6.78 17.04 -17.36
N ALA A 145 8.07 17.34 -17.15
CA ALA A 145 8.73 18.42 -17.88
C ALA A 145 8.69 18.19 -19.41
N ALA A 146 8.91 16.96 -19.88
CA ALA A 146 8.83 16.63 -21.30
C ALA A 146 7.41 16.76 -21.86
N VAL A 147 6.39 16.35 -21.10
CA VAL A 147 4.98 16.50 -21.47
C VAL A 147 4.58 17.97 -21.55
N GLU A 148 5.02 18.80 -20.60
CA GLU A 148 4.74 20.24 -20.62
C GLU A 148 5.42 20.94 -21.80
N VAL A 149 6.67 20.60 -22.12
CA VAL A 149 7.35 21.11 -23.33
C VAL A 149 6.62 20.71 -24.60
N ALA A 150 6.12 19.47 -24.69
CA ALA A 150 5.33 19.00 -25.84
C ALA A 150 4.00 19.77 -25.97
N ARG A 151 3.30 19.98 -24.85
CA ARG A 151 2.06 20.78 -24.81
C ARG A 151 2.30 22.23 -25.22
N GLN A 152 3.37 22.83 -24.72
CA GLN A 152 3.72 24.22 -25.01
C GLN A 152 4.08 24.40 -26.48
N THR A 153 4.82 23.47 -27.08
CA THR A 153 5.13 23.46 -28.52
C THR A 153 3.87 23.45 -29.38
N VAL A 154 2.90 22.57 -29.07
CA VAL A 154 1.62 22.53 -29.79
C VAL A 154 0.84 23.82 -29.56
N LYS A 155 0.77 24.31 -28.33
CA LYS A 155 0.10 25.58 -28.01
C LYS A 155 0.66 26.75 -28.82
N ASP A 156 1.98 26.87 -28.90
CA ASP A 156 2.64 27.95 -29.65
C ASP A 156 2.42 27.82 -31.17
N ARG A 157 2.36 26.60 -31.70
CA ARG A 157 2.00 26.32 -33.11
C ARG A 157 0.57 26.74 -33.44
N TYR A 158 -0.41 26.47 -32.56
CA TYR A 158 -1.82 26.80 -32.82
C TYR A 158 -2.21 28.23 -32.43
N ARG A 159 -1.46 28.90 -31.56
CA ARG A 159 -1.71 30.29 -31.14
C ARG A 159 -1.91 31.26 -32.32
N PRO A 160 -1.05 31.32 -33.35
CA PRO A 160 -1.28 32.19 -34.51
C PRO A 160 -2.50 31.76 -35.33
N ARG A 161 -2.77 30.46 -35.48
CA ARG A 161 -3.95 29.95 -36.21
C ARG A 161 -5.25 30.38 -35.54
N TRP A 162 -5.32 30.30 -34.21
CA TRP A 162 -6.45 30.81 -33.44
C TRP A 162 -6.66 32.31 -33.64
N ARG A 163 -5.58 33.11 -33.56
CA ARG A 163 -5.65 34.56 -33.79
C ARG A 163 -6.17 34.89 -35.20
N GLN A 164 -5.66 34.19 -36.22
CA GLN A 164 -6.10 34.35 -37.61
C GLN A 164 -7.58 33.98 -37.79
N LEU A 165 -8.00 32.83 -37.23
CA LEU A 165 -9.38 32.38 -37.27
C LEU A 165 -10.32 33.42 -36.65
N TYR A 166 -10.05 33.88 -35.43
CA TYR A 166 -10.89 34.89 -34.78
C TYR A 166 -10.89 36.24 -35.52
N SER A 167 -9.75 36.65 -36.10
CA SER A 167 -9.67 37.86 -36.91
C SER A 167 -10.51 37.76 -38.18
N ALA A 168 -10.43 36.63 -38.90
CA ALA A 168 -11.24 36.35 -40.08
C ALA A 168 -12.74 36.31 -39.74
N GLN A 169 -13.11 35.58 -38.67
CA GLN A 169 -14.50 35.50 -38.19
C GLN A 169 -15.06 36.87 -37.80
N ARG A 170 -14.25 37.73 -37.17
CA ARG A 170 -14.66 39.11 -36.83
C ARG A 170 -14.87 39.97 -38.07
N LYS A 171 -13.97 39.89 -39.07
CA LYS A 171 -14.12 40.61 -40.35
C LYS A 171 -15.38 40.15 -41.09
N GLU A 172 -15.60 38.85 -41.14
CA GLU A 172 -16.78 38.26 -41.77
C GLU A 172 -18.07 38.67 -41.06
N ALA A 173 -18.10 38.62 -39.72
CA ALA A 173 -19.26 39.06 -38.95
C ALA A 173 -19.60 40.55 -39.19
N LYS A 174 -18.56 41.40 -39.32
CA LYS A 174 -18.75 42.82 -39.69
C LYS A 174 -19.33 42.96 -41.10
N LEU A 175 -18.80 42.22 -42.07
CA LEU A 175 -19.28 42.22 -43.45
C LEU A 175 -20.76 41.78 -43.49
N VAL A 176 -21.11 40.67 -42.84
CA VAL A 176 -22.50 40.18 -42.77
C VAL A 176 -23.44 41.17 -42.08
N GLY A 177 -22.94 41.92 -41.09
CA GLY A 177 -23.68 43.03 -40.47
C GLY A 177 -23.94 44.19 -41.43
N GLN A 178 -22.95 44.57 -42.26
CA GLN A 178 -23.06 45.62 -43.26
C GLN A 178 -23.97 45.24 -44.43
N LEU A 179 -24.05 43.96 -44.77
CA LEU A 179 -24.97 43.42 -45.79
C LEU A 179 -26.47 43.59 -45.45
N GLY A 180 -26.80 44.18 -44.30
CA GLY A 180 -28.17 44.38 -43.86
C GLY A 180 -29.05 45.19 -44.83
N GLY A 181 -28.43 46.13 -45.57
CA GLY A 181 -29.15 47.08 -46.43
C GLY A 181 -29.44 46.58 -47.85
N ASN A 182 -28.68 45.64 -48.41
CA ASN A 182 -28.79 45.24 -49.82
C ASN A 182 -29.09 43.73 -49.97
N LEU A 183 -30.15 43.40 -50.73
CA LEU A 183 -30.55 42.01 -51.01
C LEU A 183 -29.60 41.33 -52.00
N LEU A 184 -29.10 42.08 -53.00
CA LEU A 184 -28.21 41.54 -54.03
C LEU A 184 -26.86 41.16 -53.44
N ASP A 185 -26.29 41.99 -52.59
CA ASP A 185 -25.01 41.70 -51.93
C ASP A 185 -25.13 40.49 -50.99
N ARG A 186 -26.27 40.34 -50.30
CA ARG A 186 -26.56 39.12 -49.52
C ARG A 186 -26.68 37.89 -50.40
N ALA A 187 -27.37 37.98 -51.54
CA ALA A 187 -27.45 36.89 -52.49
C ALA A 187 -26.06 36.50 -52.98
N ALA A 188 -25.26 37.46 -53.45
CA ALA A 188 -23.88 37.24 -53.87
C ALA A 188 -23.04 36.55 -52.78
N PHE A 189 -23.13 37.03 -51.53
CA PHE A 189 -22.43 36.40 -50.40
C PHE A 189 -22.88 34.95 -50.15
N VAL A 190 -24.19 34.69 -50.14
CA VAL A 190 -24.75 33.34 -49.90
C VAL A 190 -24.38 32.37 -51.02
N PHE A 191 -24.46 32.80 -52.28
CA PHE A 191 -24.07 31.97 -53.43
C PHE A 191 -22.57 31.67 -53.44
N HIS A 192 -21.73 32.67 -53.16
CA HIS A 192 -20.28 32.49 -53.09
C HIS A 192 -19.88 31.52 -51.96
N ASN A 193 -20.53 31.62 -50.80
CA ASN A 193 -20.23 30.80 -49.63
C ASN A 193 -21.13 29.56 -49.49
N ARG A 194 -21.85 29.14 -50.55
CA ARG A 194 -22.89 28.09 -50.43
C ARG A 194 -22.39 26.75 -49.87
N GLU A 195 -21.14 26.40 -50.14
CA GLU A 195 -20.52 25.15 -49.69
C GLU A 195 -20.18 25.22 -48.20
N ARG A 196 -19.48 26.28 -47.79
CA ARG A 196 -19.15 26.54 -46.39
C ARG A 196 -20.40 26.76 -45.54
N LEU A 197 -21.41 27.47 -46.08
CA LEU A 197 -22.69 27.68 -45.42
C LEU A 197 -23.50 26.41 -45.26
N GLY A 198 -23.32 25.40 -46.10
CA GLY A 198 -24.02 24.12 -45.99
C GLY A 198 -23.37 23.15 -44.97
N GLY A 199 -22.07 23.32 -44.70
CA GLY A 199 -21.34 22.55 -43.69
C GLY A 199 -21.23 21.08 -44.07
N ALA A 200 -21.40 20.18 -43.09
CA ALA A 200 -21.25 18.73 -43.29
C ALA A 200 -22.28 18.09 -44.25
N ARG A 201 -23.37 18.79 -44.60
CA ARG A 201 -24.43 18.27 -45.48
C ARG A 201 -24.21 18.59 -46.97
N GLY A 202 -23.06 19.17 -47.32
CA GLY A 202 -22.76 19.60 -48.70
C GLY A 202 -23.24 21.03 -48.98
N SER A 203 -23.32 21.41 -50.24
CA SER A 203 -23.72 22.77 -50.66
C SER A 203 -25.19 23.07 -50.36
N LEU A 204 -25.49 24.32 -50.00
CA LEU A 204 -26.87 24.75 -49.80
C LEU A 204 -27.67 24.68 -51.10
N THR A 205 -28.87 24.10 -51.01
CA THR A 205 -29.85 24.15 -52.10
C THR A 205 -30.47 25.53 -52.23
N VAL A 206 -30.98 25.90 -53.42
CA VAL A 206 -31.62 27.21 -53.66
C VAL A 206 -32.73 27.50 -52.65
N ARG A 207 -33.53 26.49 -52.31
CA ARG A 207 -34.60 26.61 -51.29
C ARG A 207 -34.07 26.99 -49.91
N GLN A 208 -32.89 26.50 -49.53
CA GLN A 208 -32.23 26.82 -48.26
C GLN A 208 -31.48 28.16 -48.30
N MET A 209 -31.05 28.61 -49.48
CA MET A 209 -30.40 29.91 -49.65
C MET A 209 -31.40 31.07 -49.52
N LEU A 210 -32.60 30.95 -50.09
CA LEU A 210 -33.65 31.99 -50.04
C LEU A 210 -33.93 32.57 -48.65
N PRO A 211 -34.13 31.80 -47.56
CA PRO A 211 -34.36 32.37 -46.24
C PRO A 211 -33.14 33.11 -45.69
N LEU A 212 -31.92 32.69 -46.03
CA LEU A 212 -30.69 33.38 -45.65
C LEU A 212 -30.52 34.70 -46.41
N ILE A 213 -30.90 34.72 -47.70
CA ILE A 213 -30.88 35.93 -48.52
C ILE A 213 -31.92 36.93 -48.00
N ARG A 214 -33.14 36.47 -47.66
CA ARG A 214 -34.23 37.33 -47.19
C ARG A 214 -33.98 37.88 -45.77
N SER A 215 -33.41 37.09 -44.86
CA SER A 215 -33.23 37.46 -43.46
C SER A 215 -31.77 37.58 -43.04
N THR A 216 -31.34 38.81 -42.75
CA THR A 216 -30.00 39.15 -42.24
C THR A 216 -29.70 38.42 -40.93
N LYS A 217 -30.70 38.32 -40.05
CA LYS A 217 -30.62 37.61 -38.77
C LYS A 217 -30.41 36.10 -38.98
N ALA A 218 -31.08 35.50 -39.96
CA ALA A 218 -30.91 34.08 -40.27
C ALA A 218 -29.50 33.80 -40.83
N LEU A 219 -29.01 34.65 -41.74
CA LEU A 219 -27.64 34.58 -42.25
C LEU A 219 -26.61 34.73 -41.13
N GLY A 220 -26.75 35.74 -40.28
CA GLY A 220 -25.86 35.97 -39.13
C GLY A 220 -25.80 34.78 -38.17
N LYS A 221 -26.96 34.19 -37.83
CA LYS A 221 -27.02 32.96 -37.01
C LYS A 221 -26.32 31.79 -37.69
N ARG A 222 -26.50 31.61 -39.00
CA ARG A 222 -25.87 30.52 -39.74
C ARG A 222 -24.35 30.67 -39.78
N VAL A 223 -23.86 31.87 -40.06
CA VAL A 223 -22.43 32.21 -40.06
C VAL A 223 -21.83 32.00 -38.66
N ALA A 224 -22.50 32.43 -37.60
CA ALA A 224 -22.05 32.18 -36.23
C ALA A 224 -21.95 30.69 -35.88
N SER A 225 -22.89 29.87 -36.35
CA SER A 225 -22.84 28.41 -36.19
C SER A 225 -21.64 27.79 -36.90
N ILE A 226 -21.29 28.28 -38.09
CA ILE A 226 -20.11 27.81 -38.83
C ILE A 226 -18.83 28.23 -38.13
N HIS A 227 -18.77 29.48 -37.65
CA HIS A 227 -17.65 29.95 -36.86
C HIS A 227 -17.39 29.06 -35.64
N GLU A 228 -18.45 28.63 -34.96
CA GLU A 228 -18.34 27.69 -33.86
C GLU A 228 -17.84 26.30 -34.30
N GLN A 229 -18.33 25.78 -35.43
CA GLN A 229 -17.85 24.52 -35.99
C GLN A 229 -16.35 24.57 -36.34
N GLU A 230 -15.88 25.66 -36.94
CA GLU A 230 -14.47 25.89 -37.26
C GLU A 230 -13.61 25.93 -35.99
N ARG A 231 -14.06 26.65 -34.95
CA ARG A 231 -13.36 26.68 -33.65
C ARG A 231 -13.28 25.28 -33.05
N ARG A 232 -14.38 24.52 -33.06
CA ARG A 232 -14.41 23.14 -32.57
C ARG A 232 -13.49 22.22 -33.40
N ALA A 233 -13.43 22.41 -34.72
CA ALA A 233 -12.53 21.66 -35.59
C ALA A 233 -11.06 21.93 -35.22
N LEU A 234 -10.65 23.20 -35.14
CA LEU A 234 -9.29 23.58 -34.77
C LEU A 234 -8.91 23.11 -33.36
N ALA A 235 -9.85 23.15 -32.41
CA ALA A 235 -9.64 22.62 -31.07
C ALA A 235 -9.44 21.09 -31.06
N ARG A 236 -10.19 20.35 -31.89
CA ARG A 236 -10.02 18.89 -32.03
C ARG A 236 -8.67 18.56 -32.65
N GLU A 237 -8.25 19.26 -33.70
CA GLU A 237 -6.93 19.10 -34.30
C GLU A 237 -5.81 19.34 -33.28
N ALA A 238 -5.84 20.46 -32.56
CA ALA A 238 -4.84 20.76 -31.53
C ALA A 238 -4.81 19.70 -30.42
N LYS A 239 -5.97 19.17 -30.01
CA LYS A 239 -6.07 18.11 -29.01
C LYS A 239 -5.50 16.78 -29.51
N LEU A 240 -5.77 16.42 -30.77
CA LEU A 240 -5.22 15.21 -31.38
C LEU A 240 -3.71 15.29 -31.49
N GLU A 241 -3.17 16.42 -31.96
CA GLU A 241 -1.73 16.64 -32.08
C GLU A 241 -1.05 16.65 -30.70
N THR A 242 -1.67 17.27 -29.69
CA THR A 242 -1.18 17.20 -28.30
C THR A 242 -1.12 15.75 -27.81
N LYS A 243 -2.14 14.95 -28.11
CA LYS A 243 -2.17 13.53 -27.74
C LYS A 243 -1.07 12.76 -28.47
N GLU A 244 -0.91 12.97 -29.77
CA GLU A 244 0.12 12.33 -30.60
C GLU A 244 1.53 12.61 -30.08
N GLN A 245 1.81 13.85 -29.64
CA GLN A 245 3.12 14.23 -29.10
C GLN A 245 3.36 13.70 -27.68
N THR A 246 2.33 13.68 -26.83
CA THR A 246 2.46 13.29 -25.41
C THR A 246 2.39 11.78 -25.18
N GLN A 247 1.63 11.05 -26.00
CA GLN A 247 1.46 9.60 -25.88
C GLN A 247 2.77 8.79 -25.92
N PRO A 248 3.72 9.00 -26.86
CA PRO A 248 4.99 8.27 -26.86
C PRO A 248 5.85 8.56 -25.63
N ILE A 249 5.80 9.79 -25.10
CA ILE A 249 6.50 10.17 -23.86
C ILE A 249 5.96 9.34 -22.68
N LEU A 250 4.64 9.24 -22.56
CA LEU A 250 3.99 8.46 -21.50
C LEU A 250 4.20 6.94 -21.67
N GLN A 251 4.22 6.43 -22.90
CA GLN A 251 4.56 5.03 -23.17
C GLN A 251 6.01 4.72 -22.77
N GLY A 252 6.95 5.59 -23.15
CA GLY A 252 8.35 5.48 -22.75
C GLY A 252 8.53 5.56 -21.24
N HIS A 253 7.77 6.43 -20.56
CA HIS A 253 7.75 6.51 -19.10
C HIS A 253 7.30 5.19 -18.46
N LYS A 254 6.19 4.61 -18.93
CA LYS A 254 5.68 3.32 -18.42
C LYS A 254 6.73 2.21 -18.51
N LEU A 255 7.42 2.10 -19.65
CA LEU A 255 8.49 1.11 -19.84
C LEU A 255 9.68 1.35 -18.92
N ARG A 256 10.09 2.61 -18.73
CA ARG A 256 11.17 2.94 -17.79
C ARG A 256 10.76 2.62 -16.35
N MET A 257 9.52 2.92 -15.97
CA MET A 257 9.00 2.64 -14.64
C MET A 257 8.97 1.14 -14.34
N THR A 258 8.59 0.30 -15.31
CA THR A 258 8.66 -1.17 -15.12
C THR A 258 10.10 -1.64 -14.92
N LEU A 259 11.06 -1.12 -15.72
CA LEU A 259 12.48 -1.47 -15.55
C LEU A 259 13.03 -1.04 -14.19
N ILE A 260 12.70 0.17 -13.72
CA ILE A 260 13.09 0.66 -12.39
C ILE A 260 12.51 -0.24 -11.31
N ARG A 261 11.21 -0.56 -11.40
CA ARG A 261 10.52 -1.42 -10.43
C ARG A 261 11.16 -2.80 -10.34
N ASP A 262 11.44 -3.41 -11.49
CA ASP A 262 11.99 -4.77 -11.54
C ASP A 262 13.43 -4.78 -10.99
N ARG A 263 14.23 -3.76 -11.31
CA ARG A 263 15.57 -3.57 -10.71
C ARG A 263 15.49 -3.35 -9.19
N HIS A 264 14.57 -2.51 -8.70
CA HIS A 264 14.37 -2.28 -7.26
C HIS A 264 13.89 -3.53 -6.54
N ALA A 265 13.10 -4.37 -7.20
CA ALA A 265 12.68 -5.67 -6.67
C ALA A 265 13.88 -6.63 -6.56
N ALA A 266 14.69 -6.74 -7.62
CA ALA A 266 15.90 -7.56 -7.61
C ALA A 266 16.90 -7.12 -6.53
N GLU A 267 17.11 -5.80 -6.39
CA GLU A 267 17.98 -5.24 -5.34
C GLU A 267 17.47 -5.55 -3.93
N ARG A 268 16.17 -5.39 -3.67
CA ARG A 268 15.61 -5.75 -2.36
C ARG A 268 15.69 -7.24 -2.09
N GLN A 269 15.59 -8.07 -3.12
CA GLN A 269 15.74 -9.52 -2.98
C GLN A 269 17.18 -9.88 -2.65
N SER A 270 18.17 -9.35 -3.38
CA SER A 270 19.59 -9.59 -3.06
C SER A 270 19.97 -9.10 -1.67
N GLN A 271 19.42 -7.96 -1.24
CA GLN A 271 19.58 -7.49 0.15
C GLN A 271 18.99 -8.48 1.16
N LYS A 272 17.76 -8.97 0.95
CA LYS A 272 17.15 -9.98 1.83
C LYS A 272 17.99 -11.26 1.91
N ASP A 273 18.50 -11.73 0.78
CA ASP A 273 19.32 -12.93 0.72
C ASP A 273 20.66 -12.72 1.46
N ALA A 274 21.32 -11.57 1.24
CA ALA A 274 22.52 -11.18 1.99
C ALA A 274 22.26 -11.08 3.50
N MET A 275 21.09 -10.57 3.91
CA MET A 275 20.68 -10.51 5.32
C MET A 275 20.46 -11.91 5.90
N ALA A 276 19.80 -12.79 5.15
CA ALA A 276 19.59 -14.17 5.56
C ALA A 276 20.93 -14.90 5.75
N HIS A 277 21.88 -14.74 4.82
CA HIS A 277 23.23 -15.28 4.95
C HIS A 277 23.98 -14.70 6.16
N SER A 278 23.90 -13.38 6.38
CA SER A 278 24.52 -12.72 7.54
C SER A 278 23.92 -13.18 8.88
N ARG A 279 22.62 -13.52 8.90
CA ARG A 279 21.98 -14.08 10.11
C ARG A 279 22.35 -15.53 10.35
N GLN A 280 22.56 -16.30 9.27
CA GLN A 280 23.02 -17.69 9.33
C GLN A 280 24.46 -17.81 9.81
N SER A 281 25.32 -16.83 9.51
CA SER A 281 26.71 -16.83 10.00
C SER A 281 26.81 -16.66 11.51
N VAL A 282 25.80 -16.04 12.16
CA VAL A 282 25.71 -15.98 13.63
C VAL A 282 25.36 -17.35 14.21
N SER A 283 26.42 -18.11 14.46
CA SER A 283 26.38 -19.47 15.01
C SER A 283 26.47 -19.49 16.54
N PHE A 284 26.04 -20.60 17.14
CA PHE A 284 26.17 -20.83 18.57
C PHE A 284 27.64 -20.81 19.04
N ALA A 285 28.56 -21.30 18.21
CA ALA A 285 30.00 -21.30 18.51
C ALA A 285 30.56 -19.88 18.64
N MET A 286 30.18 -18.98 17.73
CA MET A 286 30.57 -17.57 17.80
C MET A 286 29.99 -16.88 19.05
N ALA A 287 28.71 -17.11 19.35
CA ALA A 287 28.09 -16.55 20.55
C ALA A 287 28.77 -17.07 21.83
N LYS A 288 29.12 -18.37 21.87
CA LYS A 288 29.87 -18.96 22.98
C LYS A 288 31.25 -18.33 23.15
N ALA A 289 31.99 -18.16 22.06
CA ALA A 289 33.30 -17.50 22.09
C ALA A 289 33.21 -16.06 22.62
N ALA A 290 32.18 -15.31 22.21
CA ALA A 290 31.96 -13.95 22.71
C ALA A 290 31.64 -13.91 24.20
N VAL A 291 30.78 -14.81 24.70
CA VAL A 291 30.50 -14.91 26.15
C VAL A 291 31.77 -15.26 26.93
N ILE A 292 32.60 -16.18 26.44
CA ILE A 292 33.89 -16.52 27.07
C ILE A 292 34.82 -15.31 27.11
N GLY A 293 34.90 -14.54 26.01
CA GLY A 293 35.67 -13.30 25.93
C GLY A 293 35.18 -12.25 26.93
N GLU A 294 33.87 -12.05 27.04
CA GLU A 294 33.26 -11.13 28.01
C GLU A 294 33.52 -11.55 29.45
N MET A 295 33.45 -12.85 29.76
CA MET A 295 33.78 -13.37 31.09
C MET A 295 35.27 -13.24 31.42
N ALA A 296 36.16 -13.35 30.43
CA ALA A 296 37.60 -13.13 30.61
C ALA A 296 37.96 -11.66 30.81
N GLN A 297 37.22 -10.75 30.18
CA GLN A 297 37.41 -9.29 30.30
C GLN A 297 36.68 -8.67 31.49
N ALA A 298 35.67 -9.35 32.04
CA ALA A 298 34.98 -8.87 33.23
C ALA A 298 36.00 -8.66 34.35
N PRO A 299 36.12 -7.44 34.92
CA PRO A 299 37.04 -7.18 36.01
C PRO A 299 36.71 -8.17 37.13
N ARG A 300 37.72 -8.95 37.54
CA ARG A 300 37.53 -9.95 38.60
C ARG A 300 36.86 -9.23 39.76
N PRO A 301 35.72 -9.72 40.28
CA PRO A 301 35.10 -9.08 41.42
C PRO A 301 36.18 -8.96 42.48
N PHE A 302 36.48 -7.72 42.89
CA PHE A 302 37.36 -7.48 44.01
C PHE A 302 36.85 -8.39 45.12
N VAL A 303 37.66 -9.37 45.52
CA VAL A 303 37.36 -10.21 46.66
C VAL A 303 37.33 -9.25 47.83
N ARG A 304 36.14 -8.74 48.18
CA ARG A 304 35.97 -8.04 49.45
C ARG A 304 36.40 -9.08 50.49
N PRO A 305 37.45 -8.83 51.28
CA PRO A 305 37.81 -9.73 52.37
C PRO A 305 36.53 -9.99 53.14
N ALA A 306 36.24 -11.28 53.38
CA ALA A 306 35.02 -11.67 54.06
C ALA A 306 34.87 -10.79 55.30
N PRO A 307 33.74 -10.08 55.48
CA PRO A 307 33.52 -9.41 56.76
C PRO A 307 33.69 -10.47 57.85
N PRO A 308 34.41 -10.16 58.94
CA PRO A 308 34.59 -11.11 60.03
C PRO A 308 33.21 -11.65 60.40
N ILE A 309 33.11 -12.97 60.53
CA ILE A 309 31.90 -13.66 60.94
C ILE A 309 31.57 -13.14 62.34
N GLU A 310 30.80 -12.06 62.42
CA GLU A 310 30.10 -11.70 63.64
C GLU A 310 29.18 -12.88 63.91
N LYS A 311 29.56 -13.64 64.94
CA LYS A 311 28.74 -14.69 65.53
C LYS A 311 27.32 -14.17 65.56
N PHE A 312 26.41 -14.86 64.87
CA PHE A 312 24.98 -14.63 64.97
C PHE A 312 24.66 -14.53 66.46
N ARG A 313 24.47 -13.30 66.95
CA ARG A 313 23.95 -13.06 68.28
C ARG A 313 22.57 -13.68 68.25
N GLU A 314 22.44 -14.77 69.00
CA GLU A 314 21.22 -15.40 69.46
C GLU A 314 20.15 -14.33 69.60
N ALA A 315 19.23 -14.30 68.63
CA ALA A 315 18.15 -13.34 68.60
C ALA A 315 17.31 -13.60 69.86
N GLN A 316 17.35 -12.65 70.79
CA GLN A 316 16.42 -12.60 71.92
C GLN A 316 15.00 -12.80 71.37
N ALA A 317 14.30 -13.78 71.94
CA ALA A 317 12.91 -14.03 71.65
C ALA A 317 12.11 -12.72 71.77
N PRO A 318 11.24 -12.39 70.80
CA PRO A 318 10.40 -11.21 70.90
C PRO A 318 9.50 -11.33 72.13
N PRO A 319 9.27 -10.23 72.88
CA PRO A 319 8.39 -10.25 74.03
C PRO A 319 6.97 -10.67 73.63
N PRO A 320 6.26 -11.46 74.45
CA PRO A 320 4.90 -11.88 74.16
C PRO A 320 3.97 -10.66 74.22
N GLY A 321 3.41 -10.26 73.07
CA GLY A 321 2.38 -9.21 73.02
C GLY A 321 2.34 -8.33 71.78
N THR A 322 3.31 -8.40 70.86
CA THR A 322 3.21 -7.63 69.61
C THR A 322 2.29 -8.33 68.60
N PRO A 323 1.17 -7.69 68.19
CA PRO A 323 0.32 -8.23 67.14
C PRO A 323 1.09 -8.27 65.80
N PRO A 324 0.79 -9.25 64.92
CA PRO A 324 1.48 -9.38 63.65
C PRO A 324 1.33 -8.09 62.83
N PRO A 325 2.38 -7.65 62.10
CA PRO A 325 2.29 -6.47 61.27
C PRO A 325 1.19 -6.66 60.22
N ASP A 326 0.20 -5.78 60.25
CA ASP A 326 -0.95 -5.80 59.36
C ASP A 326 -0.49 -5.51 57.93
N VAL A 327 -0.29 -6.59 57.17
CA VAL A 327 0.16 -6.58 55.76
C VAL A 327 -0.77 -5.73 54.88
N SER A 328 -2.02 -5.53 55.32
CA SER A 328 -3.05 -4.73 54.65
C SER A 328 -2.70 -3.24 54.58
N GLN A 329 -2.08 -2.67 55.62
CA GLN A 329 -1.75 -1.24 55.66
C GLN A 329 -0.58 -0.88 54.73
N ASN A 330 0.39 -1.80 54.54
CA ASN A 330 1.51 -1.56 53.65
C ASN A 330 1.13 -1.63 52.16
N PHE A 331 0.05 -2.34 51.82
CA PHE A 331 -0.46 -2.35 50.45
C PHE A 331 -1.24 -1.07 50.10
N MET A 332 -2.02 -0.52 51.03
CA MET A 332 -2.71 0.76 50.85
C MET A 332 -1.73 1.94 50.67
N LYS A 333 -0.65 1.97 51.46
CA LYS A 333 0.39 3.02 51.35
C LYS A 333 1.13 3.04 50.00
N ALA A 334 1.22 1.90 49.31
CA ALA A 334 1.84 1.82 47.98
C ALA A 334 0.88 2.27 46.85
N VAL A 335 -0.43 2.27 47.10
CA VAL A 335 -1.45 2.74 46.13
C VAL A 335 -1.64 4.26 46.23
N GLU A 336 -1.45 4.85 47.41
CA GLU A 336 -1.56 6.31 47.62
C GLU A 336 -0.32 7.11 47.22
N ALA A 337 0.84 6.48 47.02
CA ALA A 337 2.07 7.14 46.55
C ALA A 337 2.09 7.40 45.03
N LYS A 338 0.95 7.82 44.46
CA LYS A 338 0.86 8.26 43.06
C LYS A 338 1.15 9.76 43.02
N PRO A 339 2.19 10.24 42.32
CA PRO A 339 2.51 11.66 42.27
C PRO A 339 1.32 12.43 41.64
N ALA A 340 0.84 13.45 42.36
CA ALA A 340 -0.34 14.25 41.99
C ALA A 340 -0.21 14.99 40.65
N ASP A 341 1.01 15.06 40.07
CA ASP A 341 1.30 15.75 38.80
C ASP A 341 1.41 14.81 37.59
N ALA A 342 1.14 13.51 37.73
CA ALA A 342 1.07 12.60 36.60
C ALA A 342 -0.22 12.83 35.79
N VAL A 343 -0.16 13.82 34.89
CA VAL A 343 -1.15 14.06 33.82
C VAL A 343 -1.62 12.70 33.29
N SER A 344 -2.92 12.43 33.45
CA SER A 344 -3.50 11.12 33.16
C SER A 344 -3.08 10.67 31.76
N ARG A 345 -2.78 9.37 31.60
CA ARG A 345 -2.38 8.79 30.31
C ARG A 345 -3.35 9.16 29.19
N SER A 346 -4.64 9.31 29.51
CA SER A 346 -5.66 9.77 28.56
C SER A 346 -5.46 11.22 28.11
N GLU A 347 -5.00 12.12 28.97
CA GLU A 347 -4.67 13.50 28.63
C GLU A 347 -3.38 13.62 27.83
N GLN A 348 -2.36 12.79 28.12
CA GLN A 348 -1.17 12.69 27.27
C GLN A 348 -1.52 12.25 25.85
N ILE A 349 -2.42 11.26 25.70
CA ILE A 349 -2.90 10.81 24.39
C ILE A 349 -3.68 11.93 23.68
N LYS A 350 -4.56 12.66 24.37
CA LYS A 350 -5.30 13.79 23.80
C LYS A 350 -4.36 14.90 23.30
N ARG A 351 -3.33 15.26 24.08
CA ARG A 351 -2.31 16.24 23.66
C ARG A 351 -1.51 15.74 22.46
N GLY A 352 -1.14 14.46 22.43
CA GLY A 352 -0.47 13.83 21.29
C GLY A 352 -1.29 13.89 20.00
N MET A 353 -2.59 13.56 20.07
CA MET A 353 -3.49 13.64 18.92
C MET A 353 -3.71 15.08 18.44
N ALA A 354 -3.84 16.04 19.36
CA ALA A 354 -4.01 17.45 19.01
C ALA A 354 -2.76 18.01 18.30
N ALA A 355 -1.57 17.72 18.83
CA ALA A 355 -0.31 18.11 18.19
C ALA A 355 -0.11 17.45 16.82
N TRP A 356 -0.57 16.20 16.65
CA TRP A 356 -0.53 15.52 15.36
C TRP A 356 -1.46 16.16 14.34
N ARG A 357 -2.70 16.52 14.73
CA ARG A 357 -3.68 17.20 13.86
C ARG A 357 -3.20 18.58 13.42
N GLN A 358 -2.56 19.34 14.30
CA GLN A 358 -1.94 20.63 13.93
C GLN A 358 -0.85 20.47 12.86
N ARG A 359 -0.10 19.37 12.90
CA ARG A 359 0.96 19.10 11.91
C ARG A 359 0.44 18.51 10.60
N ASN A 360 -0.77 17.97 10.57
CA ASN A 360 -1.33 17.25 9.42
C ASN A 360 -2.81 17.61 9.20
N PRO A 361 -3.13 18.84 8.77
CA PRO A 361 -4.52 19.29 8.59
C PRO A 361 -5.28 18.49 7.52
N ASP A 362 -4.57 17.92 6.55
CA ASP A 362 -5.17 17.23 5.40
C ASP A 362 -5.25 15.70 5.56
N LYS A 363 -4.83 15.16 6.71
CA LYS A 363 -4.81 13.71 6.95
C LYS A 363 -5.78 13.31 8.05
N ASP A 364 -6.66 12.37 7.72
CA ASP A 364 -7.60 11.77 8.67
C ASP A 364 -6.94 10.60 9.41
N PHE A 365 -6.67 10.79 10.71
CA PHE A 365 -6.00 9.81 11.57
C PHE A 365 -6.73 8.46 11.63
N GLY A 366 -8.04 8.43 11.35
CA GLY A 366 -8.85 7.22 11.38
C GLY A 366 -8.80 6.35 10.12
N ARG A 367 -8.26 6.85 9.00
CA ARG A 367 -8.25 6.13 7.71
C ARG A 367 -6.91 5.47 7.34
N GLU A 368 -5.82 5.82 8.03
CA GLU A 368 -4.46 5.34 7.70
C GLU A 368 -3.83 4.37 8.73
N MET A 369 -4.53 4.04 9.80
CA MET A 369 -4.20 2.94 10.73
C MET A 369 -5.04 1.71 10.39
#